data_AF-A0A218PD14-F1
#
_entry.id   AF-A0A218PD14-F1
#
_cell.length_a   1.000
_cell.length_b   1.000
_cell.length_c   1.000
_cell.angle_alpha   90.00
_cell.angle_beta   90.00
_cell.angle_gamma   90.00
#
_symmetry.space_group_name_H-M   'P 1'
#
loop_
_entity.id
_entity.type
_entity.pdbx_description
1 polymer ?
#
loop_
_entity_poly.entity_id
_entity_poly.type
_entity_poly.pdbx_seq_one_letter_code
_entity_poly.pdbx_strand_id
1 'polypeptide(L)' 'MKGQELLRRKLHVVREQRKFLMLEEARLIRLARQKKSAAMQLAKIKKEKVALTLEEARILRALKQSPTL' A
#
# COMPACT_ATOMS: atom_id res chain seq x y z
N MET A 1 9.21 17.08 -16.63
CA MET A 1 8.28 16.05 -16.11
C MET A 1 7.03 16.76 -15.59
N LYS A 2 5.86 16.52 -16.19
CA LYS A 2 4.60 17.18 -15.73
C LYS A 2 4.23 16.63 -14.34
N GLY A 3 3.75 17.47 -13.42
CA GLY A 3 3.45 17.06 -12.03
C GLY A 3 2.47 15.90 -11.90
N GLN A 4 1.50 15.79 -12.83
CA GLN A 4 0.56 14.65 -12.89
C GLN A 4 1.23 13.32 -13.23
N GLU A 5 2.27 13.34 -14.07
CA GLU A 5 3.00 12.13 -14.47
C GLU A 5 3.77 11.54 -13.28
N LEU A 6 4.35 12.41 -12.45
CA LEU A 6 4.98 12.02 -11.18
C LEU A 6 3.96 11.39 -10.22
N LEU A 7 2.77 11.99 -10.08
CA LEU A 7 1.69 11.45 -9.26
C LEU A 7 1.20 10.08 -9.76
N ARG A 8 1.08 9.89 -11.08
CA ARG A 8 0.71 8.59 -11.68
C ARG A 8 1.78 7.52 -11.41
N ARG A 9 3.06 7.88 -11.53
CA ARG A 9 4.18 6.98 -11.21
C ARG A 9 4.19 6.62 -9.72
N LYS A 10 3.97 7.60 -8.84
CA LYS A 10 3.86 7.37 -7.40
C LYS A 10 2.68 6.47 -7.05
N LEU A 11 1.53 6.69 -7.68
CA LEU A 11 0.34 5.84 -7.54
C LEU A 11 0.64 4.38 -7.92
N HIS A 12 1.36 4.17 -9.03
CA HIS A 12 1.76 2.83 -9.45
C HIS A 12 2.63 2.15 -8.39
N VAL A 13 3.66 2.82 -7.87
CA VAL A 13 4.54 2.28 -6.83
C VAL A 13 3.75 1.90 -5.57
N VAL A 14 2.86 2.78 -5.09
CA VAL A 14 2.03 2.52 -3.91
C VAL A 14 1.12 1.30 -4.12
N ARG A 15 0.57 1.13 -5.32
CA ARG A 15 -0.25 -0.04 -5.68
C ARG A 15 0.55 -1.34 -5.66
N GLU A 16 1.76 -1.34 -6.24
CA GLU A 16 2.62 -2.53 -6.24
C GLU A 16 3.11 -2.89 -4.83
N GLN A 17 3.49 -1.90 -4.02
CA GLN A 17 3.83 -2.12 -2.61
C GLN A 17 2.65 -2.73 -1.83
N ARG A 18 1.43 -2.23 -2.04
CA ARG A 18 0.25 -2.80 -1.39
C ARG A 18 0.00 -4.25 -1.81
N LYS A 19 0.16 -4.58 -3.10
CA LYS A 19 0.03 -5.97 -3.58
C LYS A 19 1.04 -6.88 -2.88
N PHE A 20 2.30 -6.45 -2.78
CA PHE A 20 3.33 -7.19 -2.07
C PHE A 20 2.96 -7.43 -0.59
N LEU A 21 2.48 -6.41 0.11
CA LEU A 21 2.03 -6.55 1.50
C LEU A 21 0.81 -7.48 1.64
N MET A 22 -0.08 -7.55 0.65
CA MET A 22 -1.20 -8.52 0.67
C MET A 22 -0.70 -9.97 0.57
N LEU A 23 0.29 -10.23 -0.28
CA LEU A 23 0.91 -11.56 -0.39
C LEU A 23 1.64 -11.94 0.90
N GLU A 24 2.38 -11.01 1.48
CA GLU A 24 3.09 -11.23 2.74
C GLU A 24 2.12 -11.43 3.92
N GLU A 25 1.03 -10.67 3.97
CA GLU A 25 -0.03 -10.88 4.95
C GLU A 25 -0.62 -12.30 4.83
N ALA A 26 -0.93 -12.75 3.61
CA ALA A 26 -1.44 -14.10 3.38
C ALA A 26 -0.44 -15.18 3.81
N ARG A 27 0.87 -14.96 3.56
CA ARG A 27 1.95 -15.84 4.02
C ARG A 27 2.01 -15.90 5.55
N LEU A 28 1.95 -14.75 6.22
CA LEU A 28 2.01 -14.63 7.67
C LEU A 28 0.77 -15.20 8.35
N ILE A 29 -0.42 -15.08 7.76
CA ILE A 29 -1.64 -15.72 8.28
C ILE A 29 -1.48 -17.24 8.30
N ARG A 30 -0.91 -17.82 7.23
CA ARG A 30 -0.61 -19.26 7.21
C ARG A 30 0.41 -19.66 8.27
N LEU A 31 1.48 -18.87 8.43
CA LEU A 31 2.52 -19.10 9.42
C LEU A 31 2.07 -18.89 10.87
N ALA A 32 1.16 -17.95 11.13
CA ALA A 32 0.65 -17.65 12.46
C ALA A 32 -0.14 -18.82 13.06
N ARG A 33 -0.71 -19.68 12.21
CA ARG A 33 -1.32 -20.95 12.63
C ARG A 33 -0.30 -21.95 13.17
N GLN A 34 0.98 -21.80 12.81
CA GLN A 34 2.07 -22.71 13.16
C GLN A 34 3.03 -22.13 14.19
N LYS A 35 3.26 -20.80 14.19
CA LYS A 35 4.23 -20.12 15.06
C LYS A 35 3.67 -18.78 15.56
N LYS A 36 3.65 -18.58 16.88
CA LYS A 36 3.17 -17.36 17.55
C LYS A 36 3.94 -16.09 17.13
N SER A 37 5.22 -16.20 16.73
CA SER A 37 6.05 -15.06 16.31
C SER A 37 5.53 -14.36 15.03
N ALA A 38 4.80 -15.07 14.17
CA ALA A 38 4.24 -14.50 12.95
C ALA A 38 3.09 -13.50 13.23
N ALA A 39 2.48 -13.54 14.43
CA ALA A 39 1.41 -12.61 14.81
C ALA A 39 1.92 -11.16 14.96
N MET A 40 3.12 -10.96 15.51
CA MET A 40 3.73 -9.62 15.61
C MET A 40 4.07 -9.05 14.24
N GLN A 41 4.62 -9.89 13.34
CA GLN A 41 4.90 -9.50 11.97
C GLN A 41 3.60 -9.16 11.21
N LEU A 42 2.54 -9.94 11.41
CA LEU A 42 1.22 -9.68 10.83
C LEU A 42 0.66 -8.31 11.25
N ALA A 43 0.80 -7.95 12.53
CA ALA A 43 0.37 -6.64 13.02
C ALA A 43 1.15 -5.49 12.36
N LYS A 44 2.45 -5.65 12.11
CA LYS A 44 3.27 -4.68 11.39
C LYS A 44 2.79 -4.49 9.95
N ILE A 45 2.60 -5.59 9.21
CA ILE A 45 2.11 -5.56 7.82
C ILE A 45 0.74 -4.89 7.71
N LYS A 46 -0.17 -5.16 8.65
CA LYS A 46 -1.48 -4.51 8.69
C LYS A 46 -1.39 -2.99 8.85
N LYS A 47 -0.53 -2.50 9.75
CA LYS A 47 -0.31 -1.05 9.93
C LYS A 47 0.23 -0.41 8.64
N GLU A 48 1.18 -1.07 7.99
CA GLU A 48 1.80 -0.58 6.76
C GLU A 48 0.81 -0.53 5.58
N LYS A 49 -0.06 -1.55 5.44
CA LYS A 49 -1.16 -1.53 4.46
C LYS A 49 -2.12 -0.35 4.64
N VAL A 50 -2.46 -0.01 5.88
CA VAL A 50 -3.32 1.14 6.18
C VAL A 50 -2.64 2.44 5.75
N ALA A 51 -1.35 2.61 6.06
CA ALA A 51 -0.58 3.78 5.64
C ALA A 51 -0.55 3.93 4.10
N LEU A 52 -0.27 2.85 3.36
CA LEU A 52 -0.30 2.86 1.90
C LEU A 52 -1.70 3.16 1.32
N THR A 53 -2.76 2.71 1.98
CA THR A 53 -4.13 2.99 1.56
C THR A 53 -4.48 4.47 1.71
N LEU A 54 -4.04 5.10 2.81
CA LEU A 54 -4.18 6.54 3.02
C LEU A 54 -3.35 7.34 2.01
N GLU A 55 -2.13 6.87 1.70
CA GLU A 55 -1.29 7.50 0.68
C GLU A 55 -1.91 7.40 -0.71
N GLU A 56 -2.42 6.23 -1.10
CA GLU A 56 -3.14 6.07 -2.37
C GLU A 56 -4.33 7.03 -2.44
N ALA A 57 -5.13 7.13 -1.37
CA ALA A 57 -6.27 8.03 -1.33
C ALA A 57 -5.86 9.50 -1.49
N ARG A 58 -4.75 9.92 -0.89
CA ARG A 58 -4.20 11.29 -1.06
C ARG A 58 -3.76 11.55 -2.50
N ILE A 59 -3.05 10.61 -3.12
CA ILE A 59 -2.59 10.75 -4.50
C ILE A 59 -3.78 10.80 -5.46
N LEU A 60 -4.79 9.96 -5.26
CA LEU A 60 -6.02 9.97 -6.06
C LEU A 60 -6.79 11.30 -5.92
N ARG A 61 -6.85 11.88 -4.71
CA ARG A 61 -7.45 13.21 -4.51
C ARG A 61 -6.68 14.29 -5.26
N ALA A 62 -5.35 14.29 -5.15
CA ALA A 62 -4.51 15.26 -5.86
C ALA A 62 -4.66 15.15 -7.39
N LEU A 63 -4.74 13.92 -7.92
CA LEU A 63 -4.99 13.66 -9.34
C LEU A 63 -6.38 14.15 -9.78
N LYS A 64 -7.41 13.99 -8.94
CA LYS A 64 -8.78 14.51 -9.22
C LYS A 64 -8.87 16.03 -9.16
N GLN A 65 -8.12 16.65 -8.24
CA GLN A 65 -8.13 18.10 -8.02
C GLN A 65 -7.27 18.87 -9.03
N SER A 66 -6.37 18.19 -9.75
CA SER A 66 -5.65 18.78 -10.86
C SER A 66 -6.58 18.82 -12.08
N PRO A 67 -7.22 19.97 -12.41
CA PRO A 67 -8.08 20.05 -13.57
C PRO A 67 -7.21 19.83 -14.80
N THR A 68 -7.72 19.07 -15.75
CA THR A 68 -7.15 18.96 -17.08
C THR A 68 -7.10 20.36 -17.69
N LEU A 69 -5.89 20.95 -17.80
CA LEU A 69 -5.58 21.98 -18.79
C LEU A 69 -4.90 21.31 -19.97
#